data_AF-A0A6P6PU04-F1
#
_entry.id   AF-A0A6P6PU04-F1
#
_cell.length_a   1.000
_cell.length_b   1.000
_cell.length_c   1.000
_cell.angle_alpha   90.00
_cell.angle_beta   90.00
_cell.angle_gamma   90.00
#
_symmetry.space_group_name_H-M   'P 1'
#
loop_
_entity.id
_entity.type
_entity.pdbx_description
1 polymer ?
#
loop_
_entity_poly.entity_id
_entity_poly.type
_entity_poly.pdbx_seq_one_letter_code
_entity_poly.pdbx_strand_id
1 'polypeptide(L)'
;MKNCVKNYRGPWRYDPNIFSTLISSEETVDTDRGYMIHISDEALQRSSNGQGEANLFVSLLNETFFRVNSSLNTKKGKDSSKPDTILHGQTVLGVWLGKNEVQNLSQPVQIRFIDTKQSQNGTCVYWHFEDNGKGNWRTDGCNTTIDNGDFVCSCNHLSFFAVLIELAPEMTSSVFQMCT
;
A
#
# COMPACT_ATOMS: atom_id res chain seq x y z
N MET A 1 15.24 25.68 -1.53
CA MET A 1 16.29 24.66 -1.45
C MET A 1 15.71 23.35 -1.94
N LYS A 2 15.92 23.01 -3.22
CA LYS A 2 15.58 21.70 -3.79
C LYS A 2 16.90 21.11 -4.25
N ASN A 3 17.37 20.04 -3.62
CA ASN A 3 18.53 19.28 -4.07
C ASN A 3 18.42 17.85 -3.54
N CYS A 4 17.78 16.99 -4.32
CA CYS A 4 17.93 15.54 -4.19
C CYS A 4 18.42 14.99 -5.53
N VAL A 5 19.75 15.03 -5.72
CA VAL A 5 20.46 14.07 -6.58
C VAL A 5 21.73 13.69 -5.84
N LYS A 6 21.65 12.66 -4.98
CA LYS A 6 22.86 11.98 -4.50
C LYS A 6 23.27 10.98 -5.58
N ASN A 7 24.29 11.35 -6.34
CA ASN A 7 24.92 10.49 -7.36
C ASN A 7 25.66 9.34 -6.66
N TYR A 8 25.04 8.16 -6.60
CA TYR A 8 25.70 6.93 -6.18
C TYR A 8 26.52 6.34 -7.34
N ARG A 9 27.85 6.31 -7.20
CA ARG A 9 28.76 5.63 -8.15
C ARG A 9 28.91 4.15 -7.76
N GLY A 10 28.29 3.27 -8.53
CA GLY A 10 28.45 1.82 -8.51
C GLY A 10 27.64 1.20 -9.65
N PRO A 11 27.87 -0.08 -10.05
CA PRO A 11 27.17 -0.72 -11.16
C PRO A 11 25.78 -1.18 -10.71
N TRP A 12 24.97 -0.27 -10.18
CA TRP A 12 23.59 -0.52 -9.79
C TRP A 12 22.71 0.01 -10.90
N ARG A 13 21.98 -0.90 -11.57
CA ARG A 13 20.91 -0.51 -12.48
C ARG A 13 19.89 0.26 -11.65
N TYR A 14 19.63 1.51 -11.99
CA TYR A 14 18.53 2.28 -11.43
C TYR A 14 17.24 1.53 -11.74
N ASP A 15 16.70 0.82 -10.75
CA ASP A 15 15.39 0.22 -10.86
C ASP A 15 14.37 1.31 -10.53
N PRO A 16 13.58 1.79 -11.50
CA PRO A 16 12.57 2.78 -11.21
C PRO A 16 11.64 2.29 -10.09
N ASN A 17 11.35 1.00 -9.96
CA ASN A 17 10.37 0.48 -9.01
C ASN A 17 10.88 0.36 -7.58
N ILE A 18 12.13 0.72 -7.31
CA ILE A 18 12.72 0.70 -5.98
C ILE A 18 13.22 2.10 -5.63
N PHE A 19 12.73 2.61 -4.52
CA PHE A 19 13.18 3.86 -3.92
C PHE A 19 13.76 3.55 -2.54
N SER A 20 14.87 4.21 -2.21
CA SER A 20 15.41 4.18 -0.84
C SER A 20 15.94 5.52 -0.41
N THR A 21 15.75 5.81 0.88
CA THR A 21 16.28 7.00 1.52
C THR A 21 16.64 6.71 2.98
N LEU A 22 17.58 7.48 3.53
CA LEU A 22 17.95 7.39 4.93
C LEU A 22 17.06 8.33 5.74
N ILE A 23 16.41 7.81 6.77
CA ILE A 23 15.54 8.56 7.69
C ILE A 23 16.20 8.60 9.07
N SER A 24 16.24 9.79 9.69
CA SER A 24 16.86 10.02 11.01
C SER A 24 15.92 10.67 12.03
N SER A 25 14.68 10.98 11.63
CA SER A 25 13.60 11.48 12.48
C SER A 25 12.26 11.15 11.84
N GLU A 26 11.15 11.34 12.54
CA GLU A 26 9.81 11.36 11.94
C GLU A 26 9.79 12.22 10.66
N GLU A 27 9.32 11.63 9.56
CA GLU A 27 9.38 12.25 8.24
C GLU A 27 8.25 11.71 7.34
N THR A 28 7.73 12.58 6.47
CA THR A 28 6.87 12.19 5.36
C THR A 28 7.68 12.16 4.07
N VAL A 29 7.75 10.99 3.45
CA VAL A 29 8.45 10.78 2.18
C VAL A 29 7.45 10.78 1.03
N ASP A 30 7.63 11.71 0.10
CA ASP A 30 6.95 11.70 -1.19
C ASP A 30 7.77 10.87 -2.18
N THR A 31 7.10 9.94 -2.85
CA THR A 31 7.72 9.02 -3.81
C THR A 31 7.74 9.54 -5.24
N ASP A 32 7.25 10.77 -5.51
CA ASP A 32 6.99 11.34 -6.84
C ASP A 32 6.03 10.47 -7.71
N ARG A 33 5.47 9.40 -7.13
CA ARG A 33 4.62 8.38 -7.80
C ARG A 33 3.20 8.33 -7.26
N GLY A 34 2.80 9.37 -6.53
CA GLY A 34 1.45 9.46 -5.95
C GLY A 34 1.31 8.66 -4.65
N TYR A 35 2.40 8.34 -3.96
CA TYR A 35 2.38 7.80 -2.60
C TYR A 35 3.13 8.73 -1.65
N MET A 36 2.48 9.11 -0.56
CA MET A 36 3.13 9.75 0.59
C MET A 36 3.17 8.78 1.76
N ILE A 37 4.36 8.59 2.34
CA ILE A 37 4.61 7.64 3.42
C ILE A 37 5.12 8.40 4.63
N HIS A 38 4.34 8.44 5.69
CA HIS A 38 4.74 8.98 6.98
C HIS A 38 5.29 7.87 7.88
N ILE A 39 6.55 8.02 8.28
CA ILE A 39 7.23 7.12 9.21
C ILE A 39 7.26 7.79 10.58
N SER A 40 6.64 7.14 11.58
CA SER A 40 6.63 7.62 12.96
C SER A 40 7.99 7.47 13.63
N ASP A 41 8.24 8.29 14.64
CA ASP A 41 9.44 8.18 15.50
C ASP A 41 9.53 6.78 16.14
N GLU A 42 8.39 6.20 16.56
CA GLU A 42 8.36 4.83 17.11
C GLU A 42 8.89 3.81 16.09
N ALA A 43 8.44 3.88 14.84
CA ALA A 43 8.89 2.97 13.78
C ALA A 43 10.39 3.10 13.55
N LEU A 44 10.92 4.33 13.48
CA LEU A 44 12.34 4.59 13.30
C LEU A 44 13.19 4.04 14.47
N GLN A 45 12.78 4.29 15.70
CA GLN A 45 13.50 3.82 16.88
C GLN A 45 13.57 2.29 16.91
N ARG A 46 12.47 1.62 16.57
CA ARG A 46 12.38 0.15 16.55
C ARG A 46 13.12 -0.48 15.38
N SER A 47 13.17 0.19 14.23
CA SER A 47 13.90 -0.29 13.04
C SER A 47 15.41 -0.03 13.08
N SER A 48 15.85 1.07 13.70
CA SER A 48 17.25 1.48 13.73
C SER A 48 18.11 0.71 14.74
N ASN A 49 17.50 -0.13 15.59
CA ASN A 49 18.18 -0.84 16.68
C ASN A 49 19.04 0.10 17.56
N GLY A 50 18.59 1.34 17.76
CA GLY A 50 19.31 2.35 18.55
C GLY A 50 20.41 3.12 17.80
N GLN A 51 20.58 2.93 16.50
CA GLN A 51 21.51 3.72 15.68
C GLN A 51 20.99 5.14 15.39
N GLY A 52 19.69 5.38 15.57
CA GLY A 52 19.06 6.69 15.34
C GLY A 52 18.75 6.98 13.86
N GLU A 53 19.19 6.13 12.95
CA GLU A 53 18.91 6.23 11.52
C GLU A 53 18.57 4.85 10.93
N ALA A 54 17.68 4.82 9.94
CA ALA A 54 17.32 3.61 9.22
C ALA A 54 17.04 3.93 7.74
N ASN A 55 17.39 2.99 6.86
CA ASN A 55 17.02 3.10 5.45
C ASN A 55 15.55 2.71 5.28
N LEU A 56 14.75 3.63 4.75
CA LEU A 56 13.43 3.35 4.22
C LEU A 56 13.58 2.76 2.82
N PHE A 57 12.99 1.61 2.60
CA PHE A 57 12.87 0.96 1.30
C PHE A 57 11.41 0.98 0.88
N VAL A 58 11.16 1.50 -0.32
CA VAL A 58 9.84 1.53 -0.96
C VAL A 58 9.95 0.79 -2.28
N SER A 59 9.05 -0.16 -2.51
CA SER A 59 9.01 -0.95 -3.74
C SER A 59 7.62 -0.95 -4.36
N LEU A 60 7.56 -0.83 -5.68
CA LEU A 60 6.34 -1.00 -6.46
C LEU A 60 6.37 -2.37 -7.12
N LEU A 61 5.49 -3.24 -6.68
CA LEU A 61 5.43 -4.62 -7.14
C LEU A 61 4.16 -4.88 -7.92
N ASN A 62 4.25 -5.81 -8.86
CA ASN A 62 3.10 -6.23 -9.66
C ASN A 62 2.13 -7.07 -8.80
N GLU A 63 0.83 -6.86 -8.93
CA GLU A 63 -0.18 -7.59 -8.16
C GLU A 63 -0.19 -9.10 -8.41
N THR A 64 0.34 -9.55 -9.54
CA THR A 64 0.41 -10.98 -9.88
C THR A 64 1.23 -11.79 -8.89
N PHE A 65 2.17 -11.16 -8.16
CA PHE A 65 2.93 -11.78 -7.08
C PHE A 65 2.07 -12.06 -5.84
N PHE A 66 0.89 -11.43 -5.73
CA PHE A 66 0.03 -11.42 -4.54
C PHE A 66 -1.35 -12.03 -4.83
N ARG A 67 -1.35 -13.15 -5.56
CA ARG A 67 -2.58 -13.86 -5.93
C ARG A 67 -2.83 -15.03 -4.99
N VAL A 68 -4.00 -15.01 -4.34
CA VAL A 68 -4.53 -16.19 -3.65
C VAL A 68 -4.91 -17.20 -4.73
N ASN A 69 -4.29 -18.37 -4.72
CA ASN A 69 -4.67 -19.43 -5.66
C ASN A 69 -6.06 -19.96 -5.27
N SER A 70 -7.10 -19.48 -5.92
CA SER A 70 -8.53 -19.70 -5.58
C SER A 70 -9.02 -21.12 -5.89
N SER A 71 -8.24 -22.15 -5.54
CA SER A 71 -8.60 -23.56 -5.74
C SER A 71 -8.94 -24.30 -4.44
N LEU A 72 -9.01 -23.63 -3.28
CA LEU A 72 -9.36 -24.27 -2.02
C LEU A 72 -10.48 -23.50 -1.29
N ASN A 73 -11.69 -24.06 -1.43
CA ASN A 73 -12.84 -23.97 -0.54
C ASN A 73 -13.63 -22.64 -0.45
N THR A 74 -14.60 -22.47 -1.34
CA THR A 74 -15.87 -21.80 -0.98
C THR A 74 -17.06 -22.68 -1.37
N LYS A 75 -17.55 -23.46 -0.41
CA LYS A 75 -18.95 -23.91 -0.43
C LYS A 75 -19.81 -22.81 0.21
N LYS A 76 -20.80 -22.34 -0.56
CA LYS A 76 -21.91 -21.39 -0.25
C LYS A 76 -21.46 -19.93 0.01
N GLY A 77 -22.08 -18.91 -0.57
CA GLY A 77 -23.35 -18.83 -1.29
C GLY A 77 -23.38 -17.66 -2.27
N LYS A 78 -24.43 -17.67 -3.10
CA LYS A 78 -24.78 -16.72 -4.15
C LYS A 78 -24.75 -15.27 -3.63
N ASP A 79 -23.68 -14.55 -3.93
CA ASP A 79 -23.75 -13.11 -4.12
C ASP A 79 -22.88 -12.75 -5.33
N SER A 80 -23.45 -11.92 -6.20
CA SER A 80 -22.83 -11.47 -7.44
C SER A 80 -21.89 -10.30 -7.17
N SER A 81 -20.93 -10.47 -6.25
CA SER A 81 -19.85 -9.50 -6.07
C SER A 81 -18.76 -9.78 -7.11
N LYS A 82 -18.53 -8.77 -7.95
CA LYS A 82 -17.42 -8.71 -8.90
C LYS A 82 -16.09 -8.87 -8.12
N PRO A 83 -15.02 -9.46 -8.70
CA PRO A 83 -13.75 -9.57 -8.00
C PRO A 83 -13.25 -8.18 -7.55
N ASP A 84 -12.92 -8.06 -6.27
CA ASP A 84 -12.31 -6.85 -5.69
C ASP A 84 -11.08 -6.49 -6.53
N THR A 85 -11.04 -5.25 -7.02
CA THR A 85 -9.95 -4.78 -7.87
C THR A 85 -8.97 -3.98 -7.04
N ILE A 86 -7.68 -4.31 -7.12
CA ILE A 86 -6.60 -3.52 -6.51
C ILE A 86 -6.51 -2.16 -7.22
N LEU A 87 -6.61 -1.09 -6.44
CA LEU A 87 -6.47 0.30 -6.87
C LEU A 87 -5.06 0.58 -7.42
N HIS A 88 -4.93 1.65 -8.21
CA HIS A 88 -3.65 2.18 -8.68
C HIS A 88 -2.92 1.27 -9.68
N GLY A 89 -3.63 0.86 -10.74
CA GLY A 89 -3.03 0.14 -11.86
C GLY A 89 -2.48 -1.24 -11.49
N GLN A 90 -3.08 -1.89 -10.49
CA GLN A 90 -2.68 -3.20 -10.02
C GLN A 90 -1.25 -3.24 -9.43
N THR A 91 -0.85 -2.19 -8.71
CA THR A 91 0.45 -2.12 -8.04
C THR A 91 0.30 -2.36 -6.54
N VAL A 92 1.25 -3.08 -5.95
CA VAL A 92 1.38 -3.31 -4.51
C VAL A 92 2.59 -2.55 -3.99
N LEU A 93 2.39 -1.73 -2.96
CA LEU A 93 3.41 -0.89 -2.36
C LEU A 93 4.08 -1.61 -1.19
N GLY A 94 5.32 -2.07 -1.36
CA GLY A 94 6.14 -2.59 -0.27
C GLY A 94 6.83 -1.44 0.47
N VAL A 95 6.65 -1.37 1.79
CA VAL A 95 7.29 -0.36 2.66
C VAL A 95 8.01 -1.06 3.79
N TRP A 96 9.33 -0.86 3.89
CA TRP A 96 10.17 -1.44 4.93
C TRP A 96 11.18 -0.43 5.46
N LEU A 97 11.53 -0.55 6.75
CA LEU A 97 12.44 0.35 7.42
C LEU A 97 13.51 -0.45 8.15
N GLY A 98 14.77 -0.21 7.80
CA GLY A 98 15.88 -0.99 8.33
C GLY A 98 15.87 -2.44 7.81
N LYS A 99 16.32 -3.38 8.65
CA LYS A 99 16.47 -4.80 8.28
C LYS A 99 15.44 -5.71 8.95
N ASN A 100 14.92 -5.28 10.09
CA ASN A 100 14.06 -6.08 10.93
C ASN A 100 12.60 -5.75 10.64
N GLU A 101 11.75 -6.75 10.75
CA GLU A 101 10.32 -6.55 10.68
C GLU A 101 9.83 -5.74 11.90
N VAL A 102 8.93 -4.80 11.64
CA VAL A 102 8.32 -3.97 12.67
C VAL A 102 6.81 -4.08 12.57
N GLN A 103 6.20 -4.49 13.68
CA GLN A 103 4.76 -4.68 13.85
C GLN A 103 4.31 -4.17 15.22
N ASN A 104 3.00 -4.13 15.46
CA ASN A 104 2.40 -3.66 16.72
C ASN A 104 2.91 -2.27 17.12
N LEU A 105 3.00 -1.36 16.14
CA LEU A 105 3.27 0.05 16.38
C LEU A 105 2.07 0.70 17.07
N SER A 106 2.33 1.44 18.15
CA SER A 106 1.30 2.28 18.78
C SER A 106 1.06 3.57 17.99
N GLN A 107 2.10 4.09 17.36
CA GLN A 107 2.06 5.17 16.38
C GLN A 107 2.14 4.58 14.96
N PRO A 108 0.99 4.46 14.26
CA PRO A 108 0.95 3.78 12.97
C PRO A 108 1.75 4.54 11.91
N VAL A 109 2.31 3.77 10.97
CA VAL A 109 2.77 4.36 9.71
C VAL A 109 1.55 4.77 8.89
N GLN A 110 1.64 5.91 8.21
CA GLN A 110 0.56 6.35 7.32
C GLN A 110 1.00 6.31 5.88
N ILE A 111 0.19 5.67 5.05
CA ILE A 111 0.41 5.59 3.61
C ILE A 111 -0.78 6.26 2.95
N ARG A 112 -0.52 7.33 2.21
CA ARG A 112 -1.53 8.03 1.43
C ARG A 112 -1.35 7.72 -0.05
N PHE A 113 -2.41 7.21 -0.65
CA PHE A 113 -2.55 7.00 -2.09
C PHE A 113 -3.22 8.25 -2.67
N ILE A 114 -2.46 9.07 -3.41
CA ILE A 114 -2.84 10.41 -3.87
C ILE A 114 -3.60 10.36 -5.20
N ASP A 115 -4.55 11.28 -5.40
CA ASP A 115 -5.29 11.52 -6.66
C ASP A 115 -5.87 10.24 -7.23
N THR A 116 -6.51 9.46 -6.36
CA THR A 116 -7.08 8.17 -6.76
C THR A 116 -8.31 8.34 -7.65
N LYS A 117 -8.84 9.57 -7.77
CA LYS A 117 -10.06 9.94 -8.51
C LYS A 117 -11.24 9.02 -8.21
N GLN A 118 -11.25 8.47 -7.01
CA GLN A 118 -12.22 7.49 -6.56
C GLN A 118 -13.29 8.16 -5.73
N SER A 119 -14.53 7.93 -6.12
CA SER A 119 -15.73 8.27 -5.34
C SER A 119 -16.31 7.05 -4.62
N GLN A 120 -15.59 5.93 -4.59
CA GLN A 120 -16.08 4.62 -4.15
C GLN A 120 -15.45 4.21 -2.82
N ASN A 121 -16.14 3.30 -2.11
CA ASN A 121 -15.61 2.68 -0.91
C ASN A 121 -14.42 1.80 -1.28
N GLY A 122 -13.33 1.96 -0.53
CA GLY A 122 -12.16 1.12 -0.63
C GLY A 122 -11.59 0.83 0.75
N THR A 123 -10.82 -0.25 0.83
CA THR A 123 -10.24 -0.75 2.07
C THR A 123 -8.75 -1.00 1.87
N CYS A 124 -7.94 -0.41 2.75
CA CYS A 124 -6.52 -0.71 2.86
C CYS A 124 -6.32 -2.15 3.32
N VAL A 125 -5.52 -2.89 2.56
CA VAL A 125 -5.13 -4.26 2.86
C VAL A 125 -3.62 -4.39 2.85
N TYR A 126 -3.13 -5.41 3.54
CA TYR A 126 -1.74 -5.83 3.45
C TYR A 126 -1.65 -7.31 3.11
N TRP A 127 -0.54 -7.71 2.49
CA TRP A 127 -0.29 -9.11 2.19
C TRP A 127 0.30 -9.81 3.42
N HIS A 128 -0.43 -10.78 3.96
CA HIS A 128 0.03 -11.63 5.04
C HIS A 128 0.60 -12.93 4.48
N PHE A 129 1.84 -13.24 4.82
CA PHE A 129 2.47 -14.51 4.48
C PHE A 129 2.05 -15.60 5.48
N GLU A 130 1.62 -16.74 4.96
CA GLU A 130 1.36 -17.95 5.73
C GLU A 130 2.61 -18.84 5.77
N ASP A 131 2.74 -19.67 6.80
CA ASP A 131 3.88 -20.59 7.01
C ASP A 131 4.11 -21.57 5.84
N ASN A 132 3.07 -21.82 5.03
CA ASN A 132 3.09 -22.73 3.89
C ASN A 132 3.62 -22.07 2.59
N GLY A 133 4.11 -20.82 2.66
CA GLY A 133 4.61 -20.06 1.51
C GLY A 133 3.52 -19.43 0.64
N LYS A 134 2.25 -19.53 1.05
CA LYS A 134 1.14 -18.78 0.46
C LYS A 134 0.95 -17.46 1.21
N GLY A 135 -0.08 -16.72 0.82
CA GLY A 135 -0.53 -15.57 1.59
C GLY A 135 -1.95 -15.18 1.21
N ASN A 136 -2.45 -14.21 1.95
CA ASN A 136 -3.77 -13.64 1.74
C ASN A 136 -3.78 -12.16 2.11
N TRP A 137 -4.71 -11.42 1.49
CA TRP A 137 -4.98 -10.04 1.87
C TRP A 137 -5.69 -9.99 3.22
N ARG A 138 -5.19 -9.13 4.11
CA ARG A 138 -5.75 -8.91 5.45
C ARG A 138 -5.86 -7.42 5.75
N THR A 139 -6.72 -7.09 6.71
CA THR A 139 -7.01 -5.70 7.13
C THR A 139 -6.61 -5.43 8.58
N ASP A 140 -6.30 -6.45 9.38
CA ASP A 140 -5.95 -6.26 10.78
C ASP A 140 -4.68 -5.43 10.95
N GLY A 141 -4.71 -4.58 11.99
CA GLY A 141 -3.65 -3.61 12.23
C GLY A 141 -3.69 -2.39 11.30
N CYS A 142 -4.58 -2.34 10.30
CA CYS A 142 -4.75 -1.22 9.39
C CYS A 142 -6.12 -0.57 9.52
N ASN A 143 -6.17 0.77 9.50
CA ASN A 143 -7.40 1.55 9.37
C ASN A 143 -7.39 2.35 8.07
N THR A 144 -8.55 2.44 7.42
CA THR A 144 -8.73 3.18 6.16
C THR A 144 -9.54 4.43 6.41
N THR A 145 -9.03 5.57 5.97
CA THR A 145 -9.81 6.80 5.86
C THR A 145 -9.68 7.38 4.46
N ILE A 146 -10.69 8.13 4.04
CA ILE A 146 -10.67 8.86 2.77
C ILE A 146 -10.64 10.35 3.11
N ASP A 147 -9.64 11.04 2.59
CA ASP A 147 -9.44 12.47 2.83
C ASP A 147 -9.23 13.18 1.49
N ASN A 148 -10.19 14.03 1.10
CA ASN A 148 -10.20 14.76 -0.17
C ASN A 148 -9.99 13.89 -1.43
N GLY A 149 -10.45 12.64 -1.40
CA GLY A 149 -10.31 11.69 -2.52
C GLY A 149 -9.02 10.86 -2.50
N ASP A 150 -8.19 11.02 -1.48
CA ASP A 150 -7.02 10.17 -1.23
C ASP A 150 -7.38 9.08 -0.21
N PHE A 151 -6.90 7.86 -0.44
CA PHE A 151 -6.97 6.81 0.58
C PHE A 151 -5.79 6.95 1.53
N VAL A 152 -6.08 7.01 2.83
CA VAL A 152 -5.09 7.05 3.91
C VAL A 152 -5.16 5.76 4.71
N CYS A 153 -4.10 4.96 4.60
CA CYS A 153 -3.92 3.72 5.33
C CYS A 153 -3.06 3.97 6.57
N SER A 154 -3.65 3.88 7.76
CA SER A 154 -2.90 3.94 9.03
C SER A 154 -2.67 2.51 9.53
N CYS A 155 -1.45 2.01 9.41
CA CYS A 155 -1.12 0.61 9.72
C CYS A 155 -0.11 0.52 10.87
N ASN A 156 -0.30 -0.46 11.76
CA ASN A 156 0.60 -0.70 12.89
C ASN A 156 1.80 -1.60 12.54
N HIS A 157 2.06 -1.82 11.26
CA HIS A 157 3.14 -2.66 10.76
C HIS A 157 3.67 -2.11 9.43
N LEU A 158 4.86 -2.58 9.05
CA LEU A 158 5.49 -2.35 7.75
C LEU A 158 5.34 -3.62 6.91
N SER A 159 4.81 -3.52 5.70
CA SER A 159 4.42 -4.66 4.89
C SER A 159 4.27 -4.28 3.40
N PHE A 160 3.55 -5.12 2.65
CA PHE A 160 3.10 -4.88 1.29
C PHE A 160 1.64 -4.46 1.31
N PHE A 161 1.35 -3.24 0.85
CA PHE A 161 0.05 -2.61 0.95
C PHE A 161 -0.62 -2.41 -0.40
N ALA A 162 -1.95 -2.48 -0.38
CA ALA A 162 -2.81 -2.13 -1.49
C ALA A 162 -4.12 -1.55 -0.96
N VAL A 163 -4.90 -0.94 -1.86
CA VAL A 163 -6.30 -0.59 -1.58
C VAL A 163 -7.18 -1.47 -2.47
N LEU A 164 -8.10 -2.21 -1.87
CA LEU A 164 -9.15 -2.93 -2.60
C LEU A 164 -10.36 -2.02 -2.73
N ILE A 165 -10.91 -1.91 -3.94
CA ILE A 165 -12.10 -1.11 -4.19
C ILE A 165 -13.25 -2.03 -4.52
N GLU A 166 -14.37 -1.77 -3.86
CA GLU A 166 -15.65 -2.36 -4.21
C GLU A 166 -16.25 -1.54 -5.36
N LEU A 167 -16.16 -2.07 -6.58
CA LEU A 167 -16.85 -1.48 -7.72
C LEU A 167 -18.35 -1.62 -7.48
N ALA A 168 -19.03 -0.52 -7.12
CA ALA A 168 -20.49 -0.50 -7.12
C ALA A 168 -20.99 -0.97 -8.50
N PRO A 169 -22.04 -1.80 -8.57
CA PRO A 169 -22.62 -2.16 -9.85
C PRO A 169 -22.98 -0.85 -10.57
N GLU A 170 -22.45 -0.66 -11.78
CA GLU A 170 -22.91 0.41 -12.65
C GLU A 170 -24.43 0.27 -12.71
N MET A 171 -25.15 1.24 -12.15
CA MET A 171 -26.56 1.41 -12.43
C MET A 171 -26.62 1.66 -13.92
N THR A 172 -26.83 0.61 -14.70
CA THR A 172 -27.05 0.68 -16.14
C THR A 172 -28.05 1.80 -16.36
N SER A 173 -27.60 2.86 -17.03
CA SER A 173 -28.42 4.01 -17.33
C SER A 173 -29.61 3.56 -18.15
N SER A 174 -30.75 3.35 -17.49
CA SER A 174 -32.05 3.21 -18.14
C SER A 174 -32.59 4.57 -18.62
N VAL A 175 -31.70 5.53 -18.90
CA VAL A 175 -32.04 6.81 -19.53
C VAL A 175 -31.43 6.85 -20.93
N PHE A 176 -31.70 5.82 -21.74
CA PHE A 176 -32.08 6.12 -23.12
C PHE A 176 -33.50 6.65 -23.06
N GLN A 177 -33.60 7.96 -22.86
CA GLN A 177 -34.80 8.72 -23.12
C GLN A 177 -35.29 8.34 -24.52
N MET A 178 -36.52 7.83 -24.62
CA MET A 178 -37.26 7.85 -25.88
C MET A 178 -37.31 9.30 -26.33
N CYS A 179 -36.43 9.66 -27.25
CA CYS A 179 -36.71 10.77 -28.14
C CYS A 179 -37.76 10.27 -29.13
N THR A 180 -38.86 11.01 -29.16
CA THR A 180 -40.11 10.84 -29.91
C THR A 180 -39.95 10.42 -31.36
#